data_AF-A0A538EL10-F1
#
_entry.id   AF-A0A538EL10-F1
#
_cell.length_a   1.000
_cell.length_b   1.000
_cell.length_c   1.000
_cell.angle_alpha   90.00
_cell.angle_beta   90.00
_cell.angle_gamma   90.00
#
_symmetry.space_group_name_H-M   'P 1'
#
loop_
_entity.id
_entity.type
_entity.pdbx_description
1 polymer ?
#
loop_
_entity_poly.entity_id
_entity_poly.type
_entity_poly.pdbx_seq_one_letter_code
_entity_poly.pdbx_strand_id
1 'polypeptide(L)'
;MAQEPNPEEGAVLVALAIEAVGARLSGRRIEPGVPTAERLTVVGASFVTLERSGRLRGCIGTLDARRPLYLDVVRNAERAMTDPRMPPVTSEDWPDLDVKVSVLSAPEPMPAEGRA
;
A
#
# COMPACT_ATOMS: atom_id res chain seq x y z
N MET A 1 -12.68 8.81 -13.79
CA MET A 1 -11.27 9.18 -13.60
C MET A 1 -10.91 8.83 -12.16
N ALA A 2 -9.84 8.08 -11.92
CA ALA A 2 -9.40 7.79 -10.55
C ALA A 2 -8.82 9.08 -9.96
N GLN A 3 -9.65 9.83 -9.24
CA GLN A 3 -9.23 11.01 -8.49
C GLN A 3 -8.23 10.57 -7.40
N GLU A 4 -7.40 11.48 -6.86
CA GLU A 4 -6.50 11.20 -5.72
C GLU A 4 -7.27 11.15 -4.38
N PRO A 5 -6.94 10.24 -3.44
CA PRO A 5 -7.60 10.20 -2.14
C PRO A 5 -7.47 11.54 -1.41
N ASN A 6 -8.54 11.97 -0.74
CA ASN A 6 -8.44 13.11 0.17
C ASN A 6 -7.68 12.70 1.46
N PRO A 7 -7.30 13.65 2.34
CA PRO A 7 -6.56 13.32 3.56
C PRO A 7 -7.24 12.32 4.50
N GLU A 8 -8.57 12.35 4.62
CA GLU A 8 -9.34 11.41 5.46
C GLU A 8 -9.33 10.00 4.86
N GLU A 9 -9.54 9.89 3.55
CA GLU A 9 -9.45 8.63 2.82
C GLU A 9 -8.02 8.06 2.87
N GLY A 10 -7.01 8.93 2.76
CA GLY A 10 -5.60 8.55 2.93
C GLY A 10 -5.31 8.00 4.32
N ALA A 11 -5.85 8.63 5.37
CA ALA A 11 -5.71 8.14 6.74
C ALA A 11 -6.35 6.75 6.92
N VAL A 12 -7.51 6.49 6.29
CA VAL A 12 -8.15 5.17 6.29
C VAL A 12 -7.24 4.12 5.64
N LEU A 13 -6.65 4.42 4.49
CA LEU A 13 -5.74 3.49 3.81
C LEU A 13 -4.49 3.20 4.64
N VAL A 14 -3.90 4.22 5.27
CA VAL A 14 -2.75 4.04 6.17
C VAL A 14 -3.14 3.19 7.38
N ALA A 15 -4.29 3.44 8.00
CA ALA A 15 -4.78 2.63 9.12
C ALA A 15 -4.96 1.15 8.74
N LEU A 16 -5.54 0.87 7.56
CA LEU A 16 -5.67 -0.49 7.04
C LEU A 16 -4.31 -1.17 6.81
N ALA A 17 -3.32 -0.43 6.28
CA ALA A 17 -1.97 -0.96 6.10
C ALA A 17 -1.31 -1.29 7.45
N ILE A 18 -1.46 -0.41 8.44
CA ILE A 18 -0.94 -0.60 9.80
C ILE A 18 -1.58 -1.83 10.45
N GLU A 19 -2.90 -1.94 10.37
CA GLU A 19 -3.66 -3.06 10.92
C GLU A 19 -3.23 -4.39 10.28
N ALA A 20 -3.07 -4.41 8.95
CA ALA A 20 -2.63 -5.59 8.21
C ALA A 20 -1.24 -6.07 8.66
N VAL A 21 -0.28 -5.14 8.79
CA VAL A 21 1.08 -5.48 9.26
C VAL A 21 1.05 -6.00 10.69
N GLY A 22 0.38 -5.29 11.62
CA GLY A 22 0.29 -5.68 13.02
C GLY A 22 -0.39 -7.05 13.22
N ALA A 23 -1.47 -7.32 12.48
CA ALA A 23 -2.13 -8.62 12.52
C ALA A 23 -1.23 -9.74 12.00
N ARG A 24 -0.52 -9.49 10.88
CA ARG A 24 0.35 -10.48 10.26
C ARG A 24 1.55 -10.85 11.13
N LEU A 25 2.11 -9.87 11.85
CA LEU A 25 3.15 -10.09 12.89
C LEU A 25 2.63 -10.91 14.06
N SER A 26 1.34 -10.80 14.38
CA SER A 26 0.66 -11.59 15.40
C SER A 26 0.21 -12.97 14.91
N GLY A 27 0.59 -13.38 13.69
CA GLY A 27 0.17 -14.65 13.08
C GLY A 27 -1.30 -14.69 12.65
N ARG A 28 -1.97 -13.54 12.56
CA ARG A 28 -3.36 -13.40 12.11
C ARG A 28 -3.43 -12.77 10.72
N ARG A 29 -4.58 -12.93 10.06
CA ARG A 29 -4.96 -12.14 8.89
C ARG A 29 -6.17 -11.29 9.26
N ILE A 30 -6.24 -10.09 8.72
CA ILE A 30 -7.44 -9.26 8.84
C ILE A 30 -8.40 -9.53 7.68
N GLU A 31 -9.69 -9.48 7.99
CA GLU A 31 -10.74 -9.32 7.00
C GLU A 31 -11.18 -7.85 7.08
N PRO A 32 -10.62 -6.96 6.25
CA PRO A 32 -10.87 -5.53 6.38
C PRO A 32 -12.35 -5.24 6.10
N GLY A 33 -12.97 -4.46 6.98
CA GLY A 33 -14.31 -3.94 6.74
C GLY A 33 -14.33 -3.07 5.47
N VAL A 34 -15.45 -3.09 4.74
CA VAL A 34 -15.62 -2.26 3.56
C VAL A 34 -15.65 -0.78 3.97
N PRO A 35 -14.74 0.08 3.47
CA PRO A 35 -14.78 1.49 3.80
C PRO A 35 -16.06 2.16 3.30
N THR A 36 -16.54 3.17 4.03
CA THR A 36 -17.71 3.96 3.64
C THR A 36 -17.46 4.83 2.41
N ALA A 37 -16.21 5.26 2.21
CA ALA A 37 -15.80 6.01 1.04
C ALA A 37 -15.79 5.11 -0.20
N GLU A 38 -16.76 5.31 -1.10
CA GLU A 38 -16.92 4.53 -2.34
C GLU A 38 -15.63 4.48 -3.17
N ARG A 39 -14.86 5.57 -3.17
CA ARG A 39 -13.58 5.68 -3.90
C ARG A 39 -12.51 4.70 -3.43
N LEU A 40 -12.58 4.23 -2.19
CA LEU A 40 -11.65 3.21 -1.69
C LEU A 40 -12.10 1.80 -2.13
N THR A 41 -13.36 1.64 -2.52
CA THR A 41 -13.96 0.38 -2.96
C THR A 41 -13.84 0.14 -4.47
N VAL A 42 -13.54 1.18 -5.26
CA VAL A 42 -13.27 1.03 -6.69
C VAL A 42 -11.89 0.43 -6.95
N VAL A 43 -11.74 -0.18 -8.11
CA VAL A 43 -10.48 -0.82 -8.53
C VAL A 43 -9.35 0.21 -8.59
N GLY A 44 -8.25 -0.06 -7.89
CA GLY A 44 -7.10 0.84 -7.78
C GLY A 44 -5.78 0.08 -7.60
N ALA A 45 -4.68 0.81 -7.74
CA ALA A 45 -3.33 0.32 -7.57
C ALA A 45 -2.59 1.15 -6.52
N SER A 46 -1.80 0.48 -5.70
CA SER A 46 -1.06 1.10 -4.61
C SER A 46 0.34 0.51 -4.45
N PHE A 47 1.20 1.30 -3.81
CA PHE A 47 2.42 0.84 -3.17
C PHE A 47 2.33 1.09 -1.67
N VAL A 48 2.75 0.11 -0.88
CA VAL A 48 2.94 0.26 0.57
C VAL A 48 4.43 0.23 0.86
N THR A 49 4.88 1.23 1.58
CA THR A 49 6.29 1.41 1.97
C THR A 49 6.39 1.37 3.49
N LEU A 50 7.31 0.56 3.98
CA LEU A 50 7.68 0.44 5.39
C LEU A 50 9.07 1.04 5.56
N GLU A 51 9.22 1.99 6.47
CA GLU A 51 10.48 2.67 6.78
C GLU A 51 10.77 2.63 8.28
N ARG A 52 12.05 2.63 8.66
CA ARG A 52 12.50 2.83 10.05
C ARG A 52 13.50 3.97 10.07
N SER A 53 13.16 5.07 10.73
CA SER A 53 14.04 6.26 10.81
C SER A 53 14.54 6.72 9.42
N GLY A 54 13.63 6.77 8.45
CA GLY A 54 13.92 7.14 7.06
C GLY A 54 14.66 6.08 6.23
N ARG A 55 14.93 4.89 6.78
CA ARG A 55 15.55 3.78 6.05
C ARG A 55 14.49 2.80 5.58
N LEU A 56 14.52 2.46 4.29
CA LEU A 56 13.59 1.51 3.70
C LEU A 56 13.72 0.12 4.34
N ARG A 57 12.58 -0.47 4.72
CA ARG A 57 12.46 -1.84 5.27
C ARG A 57 11.57 -2.75 4.42
N GLY A 58 10.73 -2.19 3.58
CA GLY A 58 9.91 -2.93 2.63
C GLY A 58 9.19 -1.99 1.68
N CYS A 59 9.09 -2.32 0.39
CA CYS A 59 8.22 -1.58 -0.52
C CYS A 59 7.68 -2.49 -1.61
N ILE A 60 6.38 -2.75 -1.57
CA ILE A 60 5.69 -3.58 -2.56
C ILE A 60 4.41 -2.88 -3.00
N GLY A 61 4.12 -3.00 -4.29
CA GLY A 61 2.88 -2.51 -4.86
C GLY A 61 2.44 -3.30 -6.08
N THR A 62 1.43 -2.77 -6.74
CA THR A 62 1.00 -3.20 -8.06
C THR A 62 0.90 -2.00 -8.99
N LEU A 63 1.20 -2.20 -10.27
CA LEU A 63 1.02 -1.18 -11.30
C LEU A 63 -0.36 -1.30 -11.96
N ASP A 64 -0.80 -2.53 -12.21
CA ASP A 64 -2.12 -2.81 -12.74
C ASP A 64 -3.16 -2.86 -11.61
N ALA A 65 -4.14 -1.98 -11.68
CA ALA A 65 -5.30 -2.00 -10.80
C ALA A 65 -6.19 -3.21 -11.13
N ARG A 66 -6.28 -4.16 -10.20
CA ARG A 66 -7.04 -5.44 -10.39
C ARG A 66 -8.03 -5.74 -9.28
N ARG A 67 -8.05 -4.95 -8.22
CA ARG A 67 -8.89 -5.15 -7.03
C ARG A 67 -9.25 -3.79 -6.42
N PRO A 68 -10.29 -3.73 -5.59
CA PRO A 68 -10.61 -2.56 -4.77
C PRO A 68 -9.37 -2.01 -4.07
N LEU A 69 -9.20 -0.68 -4.07
CA LEU A 69 -8.01 -0.02 -3.54
C LEU A 69 -7.72 -0.42 -2.07
N TYR A 70 -8.75 -0.49 -1.23
CA TYR A 70 -8.59 -0.90 0.17
C TYR A 70 -8.00 -2.31 0.31
N LEU A 71 -8.43 -3.26 -0.55
CA LEU A 71 -7.89 -4.62 -0.59
C LEU A 71 -6.47 -4.66 -1.17
N ASP A 72 -6.16 -3.78 -2.12
CA ASP A 72 -4.82 -3.66 -2.68
C ASP A 72 -3.80 -3.21 -1.63
N VAL A 73 -4.18 -2.22 -0.82
CA VAL A 73 -3.35 -1.71 0.27
C VAL A 73 -3.07 -2.80 1.32
N VAL A 74 -4.10 -3.50 1.81
CA VAL A 74 -3.93 -4.59 2.78
C VAL A 74 -3.00 -5.68 2.24
N ARG A 75 -3.23 -6.11 0.99
CA ARG A 75 -2.41 -7.12 0.34
C ARG A 75 -0.95 -6.68 0.17
N ASN A 76 -0.73 -5.44 -0.23
CA ASN A 76 0.63 -4.94 -0.46
C ASN A 76 1.36 -4.63 0.84
N ALA A 77 0.65 -4.26 1.91
CA ALA A 77 1.20 -4.13 3.26
C ALA A 77 1.75 -5.48 3.77
N GLU A 78 0.96 -6.56 3.67
CA GLU A 78 1.43 -7.92 4.03
C GLU A 78 2.68 -8.31 3.23
N ARG A 79 2.74 -8.00 1.94
CA ARG A 79 3.86 -8.36 1.07
C ARG A 79 5.10 -7.50 1.31
N ALA A 80 4.93 -6.22 1.66
CA ALA A 80 6.04 -5.32 1.94
C ALA A 80 6.86 -5.79 3.15
N MET A 81 6.23 -6.47 4.12
CA MET A 81 6.93 -7.07 5.27
C MET A 81 7.96 -8.13 4.88
N THR A 82 7.78 -8.79 3.73
CA THR A 82 8.65 -9.85 3.23
C THR A 82 9.19 -9.49 1.84
N ASP A 83 9.45 -8.20 1.60
CA ASP A 83 10.09 -7.76 0.36
C ASP A 83 11.43 -8.48 0.19
N PRO A 84 11.62 -9.26 -0.88
CA PRO A 84 12.77 -10.16 -1.04
C PRO A 84 14.12 -9.43 -1.14
N ARG A 85 14.11 -8.10 -1.31
CA ARG A 85 15.32 -7.27 -1.37
C ARG A 85 15.86 -6.91 0.02
N MET A 86 15.08 -7.15 1.07
CA MET A 86 15.36 -6.72 2.44
C MET A 86 15.15 -7.87 3.43
N PRO A 87 15.78 -7.81 4.62
CA PRO A 87 15.43 -8.72 5.71
C PRO A 87 13.95 -8.55 6.10
N PRO A 88 13.22 -9.65 6.38
CA PRO A 88 11.81 -9.57 6.77
C PRO A 88 11.59 -8.66 7.99
N VAL A 89 10.46 -7.95 7.98
CA VAL A 89 10.00 -7.16 9.13
C VAL A 89 9.63 -8.08 10.28
N THR A 90 10.12 -7.77 11.46
CA THR A 90 9.88 -8.53 12.70
C THR A 90 9.00 -7.75 13.67
N SER A 91 8.48 -8.43 14.69
CA SER A 91 7.71 -7.80 15.76
C SER A 91 8.54 -6.78 16.56
N GLU A 92 9.86 -6.93 16.59
CA GLU A 92 10.79 -6.01 17.25
C GLU A 92 10.98 -4.71 16.44
N ASP A 93 10.85 -4.77 15.11
CA ASP A 93 10.92 -3.59 14.26
C ASP A 93 9.66 -2.72 14.37
N TRP A 94 8.52 -3.37 14.61
CA TRP A 94 7.19 -2.77 14.44
C TRP A 94 6.95 -1.45 15.19
N PRO A 95 7.35 -1.29 16.47
CA PRO A 95 7.12 -0.05 17.20
C PRO A 95 7.77 1.20 16.57
N ASP A 96 8.81 1.00 15.76
CA ASP A 96 9.59 2.08 15.14
C ASP A 96 9.34 2.21 13.62
N LEU A 97 8.35 1.49 13.08
CA LEU A 97 8.06 1.50 11.65
C LEU A 97 7.06 2.59 11.25
N ASP A 98 7.48 3.41 10.28
CA ASP A 98 6.62 4.31 9.53
C ASP A 98 5.98 3.55 8.36
N VAL A 99 4.65 3.65 8.24
CA VAL A 99 3.89 3.05 7.13
C VAL A 99 3.38 4.16 6.22
N LYS A 100 3.71 4.07 4.93
CA LYS A 100 3.27 5.00 3.89
C LYS A 100 2.50 4.26 2.80
N VAL A 101 1.47 4.89 2.27
CA VAL A 101 0.66 4.37 1.16
C VAL A 101 0.70 5.37 0.01
N SER A 102 1.14 4.91 -1.16
CA SER A 102 1.09 5.67 -2.41
C SER A 102 0.01 5.09 -3.31
N VAL A 103 -0.99 5.89 -3.67
CA VAL A 103 -2.05 5.49 -4.60
C VAL A 103 -1.68 5.96 -6.00
N LEU A 104 -1.84 5.10 -6.99
CA LEU A 104 -1.47 5.40 -8.37
C LEU A 104 -2.69 5.87 -9.18
N SER A 105 -2.46 6.85 -10.05
CA SER A 105 -3.37 7.14 -11.16
C SER A 105 -3.29 6.03 -12.22
N ALA A 106 -4.25 6.05 -13.15
CA ALA A 106 -4.15 5.20 -14.34
C ALA A 106 -2.91 5.61 -15.17
N PRO A 107 -2.15 4.65 -15.72
CA PRO A 107 -1.04 4.96 -16.61
C PRO A 107 -1.53 5.77 -17.82
N GLU A 108 -0.80 6.83 -18.16
CA GLU A 108 -1.07 7.66 -19.33
C GLU A 108 0.04 7.48 -20.38
N PRO A 109 -0.30 7.33 -21.68
CA PRO A 109 0.70 7.25 -22.73
C PRO A 109 1.57 8.51 -22.78
N MET A 110 2.90 8.32 -22.82
CA MET A 110 3.85 9.40 -23.06
C MET A 110 4.31 9.33 -24.53
N PRO A 111 3.85 10.23 -25.42
CA PRO A 111 4.31 10.25 -26.80
C PRO A 111 5.80 10.63 -26.85
N ALA A 112 6.57 9.89 -27.64
CA ALA A 112 7.98 10.16 -27.88
C ALA A 112 8.22 10.45 -29.36
N GLU A 113 8.81 11.61 -29.66
CA GLU A 113 9.31 11.91 -30.99
C GLU A 113 10.72 11.32 -31.11
N GLY A 114 10.83 10.16 -31.76
CA GLY A 114 12.13 9.61 -32.14
C GLY A 114 12.81 10.52 -33.17
N ARG A 115 14.13 10.71 -33.06
CA ARG A 115 14.91 11.30 -34.15
C ARG A 115 15.07 10.24 -35.25
N ALA A 116 14.63 10.57 -36.47
CA ALA A 116 14.79 9.73 -37.67
C ALA A 116 16.25 9.44 -38.01
#